data_AF-A0A5D6WD77-F1
#
_entry.id   AF-A0A5D6WD77-F1
#
_cell.length_a   1.000
_cell.length_b   1.000
_cell.length_c   1.000
_cell.angle_alpha   90.00
_cell.angle_beta   90.00
_cell.angle_gamma   90.00
#
_symmetry.space_group_name_H-M   'P 1'
#
loop_
_entity.id
_entity.type
_entity.pdbx_description
1 polymer ?
#
loop_
_entity_poly.entity_id
_entity_poly.type
_entity_poly.pdbx_seq_one_letter_code
_entity_poly.pdbx_strand_id
1 'polypeptide(L)'
;TSVEELFCDINKKIFAEEHVDLSHLYIDGSKFEANANKYSWVWKKATEKFRYRLYEKITVLFHEINEELAPFGVKIETNTEYVPAYL
;
A
#
# COMPACT_ATOMS: atom_id res chain seq x y z
N THR A 1 -3.42 28.40 -24.08
CA THR A 1 -3.65 28.23 -22.65
C THR A 1 -4.86 27.36 -22.47
N SER A 2 -4.71 26.17 -21.89
CA SER A 2 -5.85 25.30 -21.60
C SER A 2 -6.58 25.80 -20.35
N VAL A 3 -7.81 25.32 -20.13
CA VAL A 3 -8.59 25.67 -18.92
C VAL A 3 -7.86 25.21 -17.66
N GLU A 4 -7.16 24.08 -17.74
CA GLU A 4 -6.35 23.52 -16.67
C GLU A 4 -5.15 24.42 -16.33
N GLU A 5 -4.46 24.95 -17.34
CA GLU A 5 -3.34 25.88 -17.14
C GLU A 5 -3.83 27.18 -16.46
N LEU A 6 -4.95 27.73 -16.92
CA LEU A 6 -5.55 28.93 -16.32
C LEU A 6 -5.95 28.68 -14.85
N PHE A 7 -6.55 27.53 -14.56
CA PHE A 7 -6.92 27.15 -13.20
C PHE A 7 -5.69 27.00 -12.28
N CYS A 8 -4.63 26.36 -12.77
CA CYS A 8 -3.37 26.25 -12.03
C CYS A 8 -2.78 27.63 -11.72
N ASP A 9 -2.79 28.55 -12.68
CA ASP A 9 -2.17 29.87 -12.50
C ASP A 9 -2.98 30.77 -11.56
N ILE A 10 -4.31 30.70 -11.60
CA ILE A 10 -5.18 31.38 -10.62
C ILE A 10 -4.89 30.87 -9.20
N ASN A 11 -4.85 29.55 -9.01
CA ASN A 11 -4.60 28.96 -7.69
C ASN A 11 -3.20 29.32 -7.16
N LYS A 12 -2.16 29.29 -8.01
CA LYS A 12 -0.81 29.74 -7.62
C LYS A 12 -0.81 31.18 -7.10
N LYS A 13 -1.56 32.08 -7.76
CA LYS A 13 -1.64 33.48 -7.36
C LYS A 13 -2.33 33.64 -6.00
N ILE A 14 -3.43 32.93 -5.78
CA ILE A 14 -4.15 32.91 -4.50
C ILE A 14 -3.24 32.38 -3.39
N PHE A 15 -2.51 31.28 -3.61
CA PHE A 15 -1.62 30.71 -2.60
C PHE A 15 -0.46 31.65 -2.23
N ALA A 16 0.06 32.41 -3.20
CA ALA A 16 1.13 33.36 -2.97
C ALA A 16 0.68 34.58 -2.17
N GLU A 17 -0.55 35.06 -2.35
CA GLU A 17 -1.07 36.26 -1.68
C GLU A 17 -1.72 35.96 -0.33
N GLU A 18 -2.41 34.83 -0.19
CA GLU A 18 -3.22 34.51 0.99
C GLU A 18 -2.50 33.61 2.01
N HIS A 19 -1.22 33.25 1.77
CA HIS A 19 -0.41 32.41 2.66
C HIS A 19 -1.09 31.10 3.10
N VAL A 20 -1.85 30.46 2.19
CA VAL A 20 -2.63 29.25 2.48
C VAL A 20 -1.71 28.05 2.75
N ASP A 21 -1.91 27.34 3.87
CA ASP A 21 -1.21 26.08 4.14
C ASP A 21 -1.77 24.96 3.26
N LEU A 22 -0.96 24.51 2.30
CA LEU A 22 -1.28 23.39 1.41
C LEU A 22 -0.93 22.03 1.99
N SER A 23 -0.25 22.00 3.13
CA SER A 23 0.25 20.78 3.76
C SER A 23 -0.82 20.14 4.64
N HIS A 24 -1.72 20.94 5.22
CA HIS A 24 -2.72 20.49 6.17
C HIS A 24 -4.08 21.14 5.90
N LEU A 25 -5.13 20.31 5.83
CA LEU A 25 -6.51 20.72 5.69
C LEU A 25 -7.29 20.23 6.91
N TYR A 26 -8.06 21.12 7.54
CA TYR A 26 -8.91 20.76 8.68
C TYR A 26 -10.38 20.84 8.26
N ILE A 27 -11.10 19.72 8.35
CA ILE A 27 -12.54 19.65 8.10
C ILE A 27 -13.20 18.99 9.31
N ASP A 28 -14.11 19.71 9.96
CA ASP A 28 -14.90 19.19 11.10
C ASP A 28 -14.04 18.55 12.20
N GLY A 29 -12.94 19.22 12.57
CA GLY A 29 -11.97 18.73 13.55
C GLY A 29 -11.03 17.62 13.07
N SER A 30 -11.22 17.11 11.85
CA SER A 30 -10.34 16.11 11.23
C SER A 30 -9.20 16.77 10.47
N LYS A 31 -7.96 16.32 10.72
CA LYS A 31 -6.74 16.80 10.04
C LYS A 31 -6.39 15.90 8.84
N PHE A 32 -6.34 16.48 7.65
CA PHE A 32 -5.92 15.86 6.40
C PHE A 32 -4.57 16.41 6.00
N GLU A 33 -3.56 15.55 5.84
CA GLU A 33 -2.22 15.98 5.42
C GLU A 33 -2.00 15.64 3.94
N ALA A 34 -1.48 16.58 3.15
CA ALA A 34 -1.22 16.37 1.73
C ALA A 34 -0.16 15.27 1.47
N ASN A 35 0.71 15.03 2.45
CA ASN A 35 1.75 14.02 2.36
C ASN A 35 1.32 12.69 3.02
N ALA A 36 0.84 11.75 2.21
CA ALA A 36 0.51 10.39 2.65
C ALA A 36 1.73 9.59 3.17
N ASN A 37 2.97 10.03 2.91
CA ASN A 37 4.18 9.29 3.31
C ASN A 37 4.47 9.34 4.81
N LYS A 38 3.83 10.24 5.57
CA LYS A 38 4.04 10.36 7.04
C LYS A 38 3.67 9.08 7.80
N TYR A 39 2.72 8.32 7.27
CA TYR A 39 2.26 7.05 7.84
C TYR A 39 2.68 5.84 7.00
N SER A 40 3.61 6.00 6.05
CA SER A 40 4.11 4.90 5.22
C SER A 40 4.60 3.72 6.09
N TRP A 41 5.24 4.00 7.23
CA TRP A 41 5.65 2.99 8.21
C TRP A 41 4.48 2.27 8.91
N VAL A 42 3.37 3.00 9.16
CA VAL A 42 2.16 2.44 9.79
C VAL A 42 1.51 1.45 8.84
N TRP A 43 1.36 1.83 7.57
CA TRP A 43 0.81 0.96 6.54
C TRP A 43 1.75 -0.19 6.21
N LYS A 44 3.06 0.06 6.13
CA LYS A 44 4.08 -0.96 5.90
C LYS A 44 3.95 -2.13 6.86
N LYS A 45 3.86 -1.87 8.17
CA LYS A 45 3.70 -2.93 9.18
C LYS A 45 2.42 -3.74 9.01
N ALA A 46 1.30 -3.07 8.70
CA ALA A 46 0.03 -3.75 8.44
C ALA A 46 0.12 -4.61 7.18
N THR A 47 0.62 -4.05 6.07
CA THR A 47 0.80 -4.74 4.79
C THR A 47 1.75 -5.94 4.93
N GLU A 48 2.88 -5.80 5.61
CA GLU A 48 3.80 -6.90 5.91
C GLU A 48 3.08 -8.02 6.68
N LYS A 49 2.38 -7.68 7.78
CA LYS A 49 1.62 -8.66 8.56
C LYS A 49 0.61 -9.43 7.69
N PHE A 50 -0.12 -8.75 6.81
CA PHE A 50 -1.07 -9.42 5.92
C PHE A 50 -0.38 -10.30 4.88
N ARG A 51 0.76 -9.87 4.33
CA ARG A 51 1.56 -10.68 3.39
C ARG A 51 2.06 -11.96 4.03
N TYR A 52 2.63 -11.90 5.24
CA TYR A 52 3.09 -13.10 5.95
C TYR A 52 1.94 -14.07 6.25
N ARG A 53 0.79 -13.56 6.69
CA ARG A 53 -0.41 -14.41 6.93
C ARG A 53 -0.96 -15.05 5.65
N LEU A 54 -0.87 -14.34 4.53
CA LEU A 54 -1.27 -14.90 3.23
C LEU A 54 -0.31 -16.02 2.81
N TYR A 55 0.99 -15.80 2.97
CA TYR A 55 2.00 -16.81 2.68
C TYR A 55 1.79 -18.09 3.49
N GLU A 56 1.58 -17.96 4.80
CA GLU A 56 1.29 -19.09 5.70
C GLU A 56 0.09 -19.92 5.20
N LYS A 57 -1.01 -19.26 4.82
CA LYS A 57 -2.20 -19.94 4.29
C LYS A 57 -1.92 -20.66 2.97
N ILE A 58 -1.19 -20.04 2.06
CA ILE A 58 -0.82 -20.65 0.77
C ILE A 58 0.06 -21.89 1.01
N THR A 59 1.01 -21.80 1.95
CA THR A 59 1.86 -22.95 2.31
C THR A 59 1.05 -24.11 2.88
N VAL A 60 0.07 -23.83 3.75
CA VAL A 60 -0.86 -24.86 4.25
C VAL A 60 -1.64 -25.51 3.11
N LEU A 61 -2.20 -24.72 2.18
CA LEU A 61 -2.90 -25.25 1.01
C LEU A 61 -2.00 -26.13 0.13
N PHE A 62 -0.73 -25.76 -0.06
CA PHE A 62 0.21 -26.62 -0.78
C PHE A 62 0.50 -27.93 -0.05
N HIS A 63 0.52 -27.94 1.28
CA HIS A 63 0.64 -29.18 2.05
C HIS A 63 -0.59 -30.08 1.83
N GLU A 64 -1.79 -29.54 1.92
CA GLU A 64 -3.03 -30.28 1.66
C GLU A 64 -3.06 -30.87 0.23
N ILE A 65 -2.71 -30.06 -0.78
CA ILE A 65 -2.61 -30.53 -2.17
C ILE A 65 -1.57 -31.65 -2.31
N ASN A 66 -0.42 -31.53 -1.63
CA ASN A 66 0.62 -32.56 -1.67
C ASN A 66 0.18 -33.88 -1.03
N GLU A 67 -0.64 -33.83 0.03
CA GLU A 67 -1.23 -35.03 0.63
C GLU A 67 -2.20 -35.70 -0.33
N GLU A 68 -3.05 -34.93 -1.02
CA GLU A 68 -3.99 -35.46 -2.03
C GLU A 68 -3.27 -36.03 -3.25
N LEU A 69 -2.17 -35.41 -3.67
CA LEU A 69 -1.42 -35.80 -4.87
C LEU A 69 -0.37 -36.88 -4.62
N ALA A 70 -0.07 -37.23 -3.36
CA ALA A 70 0.90 -38.24 -3.00
C ALA A 70 0.71 -39.60 -3.73
N PRO A 71 -0.51 -40.13 -3.92
CA PRO A 71 -0.73 -41.38 -4.67
C PRO A 71 -0.34 -41.31 -6.15
N PHE A 72 -0.31 -40.11 -6.73
CA PHE A 72 0.06 -39.88 -8.13
C PHE A 72 1.57 -39.63 -8.29
N GLY A 73 2.34 -39.67 -7.20
CA GLY A 73 3.78 -39.40 -7.21
C GLY A 73 4.13 -37.94 -7.53
N VAL A 74 3.16 -37.03 -7.41
CA VAL A 74 3.36 -35.60 -7.66
C VAL A 74 3.61 -34.89 -6.34
N LYS A 75 4.64 -34.05 -6.30
CA LYS A 75 4.97 -33.20 -5.15
C LYS A 75 5.33 -31.80 -5.61
N ILE A 76 4.62 -30.82 -5.08
CA ILE A 76 4.86 -29.39 -5.25
C ILE A 76 5.84 -28.96 -4.16
N GLU A 77 6.97 -28.38 -4.56
CA GLU A 77 7.92 -27.79 -3.61
C GLU A 77 7.37 -26.48 -3.06
N THR A 78 7.49 -26.31 -1.74
CA THR A 78 7.18 -25.06 -1.05
C THR A 78 8.47 -24.40 -0.59
N ASN A 79 8.52 -23.07 -0.65
CA ASN A 79 9.65 -22.32 -0.12
C ASN A 79 9.65 -22.39 1.41
N THR A 80 10.83 -22.48 2.02
CA THR A 80 10.99 -22.48 3.48
C THR A 80 10.78 -21.09 4.08
N GLU A 81 11.01 -20.04 3.30
CA GLU A 81 10.95 -18.66 3.75
C GLU A 81 10.22 -17.77 2.73
N TYR A 82 9.41 -16.85 3.26
CA TYR A 82 8.83 -15.79 2.46
C TYR A 82 9.84 -14.65 2.30
N VAL A 83 10.38 -14.50 1.09
CA VAL A 83 11.27 -13.39 0.71
C VAL A 83 10.49 -12.46 -0.22
N PRO A 84 9.97 -11.32 0.26
CA PRO A 84 9.39 -10.31 -0.61
C PRO A 84 10.46 -9.80 -1.57
N ALA A 85 10.20 -9.86 -2.88
CA ALA A 85 11.15 -9.39 -3.89
C ALA A 85 11.48 -7.88 -3.81
N TYR A 86 10.77 -7.12 -2.96
CA TYR A 86 10.95 -5.68 -2.81
C TYR A 86 10.71 -5.22 -1.37
N LEU A 87 11.78 -4.72 -0.74
CA LEU A 87 11.80 -3.69 0.29
C LEU A 87 12.88 -2.67 -0.04
#